data_AF-A0A372LM85-F1
#
_entry.id   AF-A0A372LM85-F1
#
_cell.length_a   1.000
_cell.length_b   1.000
_cell.length_c   1.000
_cell.angle_alpha   90.00
_cell.angle_beta   90.00
_cell.angle_gamma   90.00
#
_symmetry.space_group_name_H-M   'P 1'
#
loop_
_entity.id
_entity.type
_entity.pdbx_description
1 polymer ?
#
loop_
_entity_poly.entity_id
_entity_poly.type
_entity_poly.pdbx_seq_one_letter_code
_entity_poly.pdbx_strand_id
1 'polypeptide(L)'
;MRLIMERRIKVASGGEPADCVIKNGKIIDVFNGEIIEEDLAIADGFIAGIGHYEGLKVIDAKGKFISPAFIDGHVHIESSMITPSELAKVLLMHGVTAIIADPHEIANVIGTAGIQYMLDSTENLPFDFYFMLPSCVPATPFENAGASLEMEDLEPFLSHPRVLGLAEVMNAPAVMNVDPSMMKKICGTHKARKKVDGHAAGLKTRELNAYMSAGIRTDHEATTLEEAKERIQKGMYLLVREGTVARDLKNIIGAVTEKNSRRCVFVTDDKHLDDLLHEGSIDFNVRVAITEGIEPITAIQMASLNTAECFGLEHLGAVAPGYKADLLFLDDLKSVSIAQVFKNGKLIVDNGKVAEIDVLPTYRQAPFLAGTVQFQEFSKEQLQIKLNSNLANIIQVVPNSLLTKHVIEETKTDEAGYFQACIQKDHLKLAVIERHHMTGNIGLGIVKGFALKSGAIASSIAHDSHNLIIAGTNDEDMITAALKLREIKGGIVVIQNGQTISSLQLPIAGIMSDLSYDQVYEQLGLLTASLEVIGANTHFNPFLTLSFLALPVIPELKITDMGLFDVTRFTHIGIDEDVEC
;
A
#
# COMPACT_ATOMS: atom_id res chain seq x y z
N MET A 1 17.01 -18.77 24.15
CA MET A 1 16.39 -17.62 24.84
C MET A 1 17.05 -17.30 26.19
N ARG A 2 17.05 -18.20 27.19
CA ARG A 2 17.67 -17.98 28.51
C ARG A 2 19.12 -17.49 28.45
N LEU A 3 19.98 -18.17 27.70
CA LEU A 3 21.41 -17.81 27.59
C LEU A 3 21.64 -16.41 26.99
N ILE A 4 20.83 -16.01 25.99
CA ILE A 4 20.90 -14.68 25.37
C ILE A 4 20.45 -13.60 26.38
N MET A 5 19.38 -13.87 27.12
CA MET A 5 18.89 -12.96 28.16
C MET A 5 19.90 -12.80 29.30
N GLU A 6 20.49 -13.91 29.78
CA GLU A 6 21.55 -13.89 30.80
C GLU A 6 22.75 -13.05 30.33
N ARG A 7 23.17 -13.18 29.07
CA ARG A 7 24.22 -12.35 28.48
C ARG A 7 23.85 -10.86 28.52
N ARG A 8 22.67 -10.49 28.02
CA ARG A 8 22.21 -9.09 28.04
C ARG A 8 22.18 -8.50 29.45
N ILE A 9 21.74 -9.27 30.45
CA ILE A 9 21.74 -8.85 31.86
C ILE A 9 23.16 -8.64 32.39
N LYS A 10 24.11 -9.51 32.03
CA LYS A 10 25.51 -9.33 32.43
C LYS A 10 26.15 -8.10 31.80
N VAL A 11 25.87 -7.82 30.53
CA VAL A 11 26.30 -6.57 29.89
C VAL A 11 25.67 -5.36 30.58
N ALA A 12 24.34 -5.39 30.78
CA ALA A 12 23.61 -4.31 31.43
C ALA A 12 24.10 -4.01 32.86
N SER A 13 24.51 -5.04 33.60
CA SER A 13 25.07 -4.92 34.95
C SER A 13 26.58 -4.66 35.00
N GLY A 14 27.25 -4.51 33.85
CA GLY A 14 28.69 -4.23 33.74
C GLY A 14 29.61 -5.42 34.02
N GLY A 15 29.06 -6.64 34.07
CA GLY A 15 29.82 -7.87 34.30
C GLY A 15 30.52 -8.42 33.05
N GLU A 16 30.07 -8.03 31.86
CA GLU A 16 30.68 -8.37 30.56
C GLU A 16 30.66 -7.14 29.62
N PRO A 17 31.63 -6.98 28.71
CA PRO A 17 31.62 -5.89 27.74
C PRO A 17 30.49 -6.05 26.71
N ALA A 18 29.93 -4.93 26.26
CA ALA A 18 28.93 -4.89 25.20
C ALA A 18 29.51 -5.28 23.82
N ASP A 19 28.67 -5.71 22.88
CA ASP A 19 29.10 -5.93 21.48
C ASP A 19 29.54 -4.61 20.84
N CYS A 20 28.81 -3.54 21.15
CA CYS A 20 29.08 -2.19 20.70
C CYS A 20 28.63 -1.19 21.76
N VAL A 21 29.36 -0.09 21.91
CA VAL A 21 28.91 1.09 22.65
C VAL A 21 28.89 2.29 21.70
N ILE A 22 27.75 2.97 21.63
CA ILE A 22 27.58 4.23 20.91
C ILE A 22 27.84 5.36 21.91
N LYS A 23 28.72 6.31 21.57
CA LYS A 23 29.13 7.41 22.47
C LYS A 23 28.86 8.77 21.86
N ASN A 24 28.79 9.80 22.71
CA ASN A 24 28.72 11.22 22.34
C ASN A 24 27.48 11.64 21.50
N GLY A 25 26.45 10.81 21.44
CA GLY A 25 25.20 11.11 20.74
C GLY A 25 24.14 11.73 21.65
N LYS A 26 23.12 12.32 21.04
CA LYS A 26 21.91 12.85 21.71
C LYS A 26 20.76 11.86 21.57
N ILE A 27 20.51 11.05 22.59
CA ILE A 27 19.46 10.02 22.57
C ILE A 27 18.09 10.67 22.72
N ILE A 28 17.16 10.32 21.82
CA ILE A 28 15.76 10.74 21.87
C ILE A 28 15.00 9.76 22.77
N ASP A 29 14.61 10.24 23.95
CA ASP A 29 13.74 9.51 24.87
C ASP A 29 12.28 9.80 24.51
N VAL A 30 11.70 8.89 23.73
CA VAL A 30 10.30 8.96 23.29
C VAL A 30 9.30 8.68 24.43
N PHE A 31 9.72 8.21 25.60
CA PHE A 31 8.81 8.02 26.73
C PHE A 31 8.61 9.31 27.52
N ASN A 32 9.70 10.03 27.78
CA ASN A 32 9.66 11.29 28.51
C ASN A 32 9.50 12.52 27.61
N GLY A 33 9.72 12.38 26.30
CA GLY A 33 9.69 13.50 25.37
C GLY A 33 10.94 14.38 25.48
N GLU A 34 12.08 13.79 25.85
CA GLU A 34 13.32 14.51 26.18
C GLU A 34 14.50 14.04 25.33
N ILE A 35 15.61 14.78 25.40
CA ILE A 35 16.87 14.44 24.76
C ILE A 35 17.94 14.30 25.85
N ILE A 36 18.60 13.14 25.90
CA ILE A 36 19.64 12.84 26.87
C ILE A 36 21.00 12.62 26.18
N GLU A 37 22.10 12.95 26.85
CA GLU A 37 23.47 12.76 26.34
C GLU A 37 24.21 11.74 27.19
N GLU A 38 24.09 10.46 26.81
CA GLU A 38 24.68 9.31 27.50
C GLU A 38 25.18 8.28 26.47
N ASP A 39 26.01 7.34 26.90
CA ASP A 39 26.43 6.22 26.03
C ASP A 39 25.33 5.15 25.94
N LEU A 40 25.24 4.44 24.81
CA LEU A 40 24.30 3.34 24.58
C LEU A 40 25.05 2.02 24.40
N ALA A 41 24.79 1.03 25.25
CA ALA A 41 25.35 -0.30 25.12
C ALA A 41 24.43 -1.24 24.34
N ILE A 42 24.99 -1.97 23.38
CA ILE A 42 24.28 -2.94 22.54
C ILE A 42 24.85 -4.34 22.77
N ALA A 43 23.97 -5.32 23.00
CA ALA A 43 24.31 -6.74 23.10
C ALA A 43 23.26 -7.62 22.41
N ASP A 44 23.72 -8.56 21.58
CA ASP A 44 22.87 -9.48 20.81
C ASP A 44 21.78 -8.77 20.00
N GLY A 45 22.13 -7.61 19.42
CA GLY A 45 21.26 -6.74 18.64
C GLY A 45 20.19 -5.98 19.44
N PHE A 46 20.27 -5.99 20.77
CA PHE A 46 19.38 -5.28 21.66
C PHE A 46 20.15 -4.22 22.46
N ILE A 47 19.46 -3.16 22.84
CA ILE A 47 19.98 -2.18 23.79
C ILE A 47 20.04 -2.86 25.15
N ALA A 48 21.24 -2.93 25.73
CA ALA A 48 21.47 -3.51 27.05
C ALA A 48 21.39 -2.44 28.16
N GLY A 49 21.78 -1.20 27.86
CA GLY A 49 21.88 -0.14 28.87
C GLY A 49 22.10 1.24 28.27
N ILE A 50 21.74 2.27 29.04
CA ILE A 50 22.07 3.68 28.80
C ILE A 50 22.91 4.15 29.99
N GLY A 51 24.01 4.85 29.72
CA GLY A 51 25.01 5.27 30.72
C GLY A 51 26.41 4.77 30.36
N HIS A 52 27.38 4.87 31.27
CA HIS A 52 28.75 4.49 30.96
C HIS A 52 28.98 2.97 30.87
N TYR A 53 29.36 2.51 29.67
CA TYR A 53 29.70 1.11 29.39
C TYR A 53 31.01 0.94 28.62
N GLU A 54 31.60 -0.25 28.75
CA GLU A 54 32.68 -0.74 27.88
C GLU A 54 32.11 -1.64 26.78
N GLY A 55 32.71 -1.59 25.58
CA GLY A 55 32.27 -2.41 24.45
C GLY A 55 33.44 -2.86 23.58
N LEU A 56 33.23 -3.98 22.88
CA LEU A 56 34.19 -4.54 21.92
C LEU A 56 34.40 -3.62 20.71
N LYS A 57 33.37 -2.84 20.36
CA LYS A 57 33.40 -1.79 19.34
C LYS A 57 32.87 -0.49 19.93
N VAL A 58 33.40 0.63 19.46
CA VAL A 58 32.92 1.96 19.81
C VAL A 58 32.48 2.68 18.54
N ILE A 59 31.27 3.21 18.54
CA ILE A 59 30.74 4.08 17.49
C ILE A 59 30.64 5.49 18.06
N ASP A 60 31.26 6.46 17.39
CA ASP A 60 31.15 7.86 17.76
C ASP A 60 29.95 8.50 17.05
N ALA A 61 28.94 8.90 17.83
CA ALA A 61 27.73 9.58 17.36
C ALA A 61 27.79 11.09 17.64
N LYS A 62 28.99 11.66 17.81
CA LYS A 62 29.17 13.09 18.08
C LYS A 62 28.39 13.97 17.12
N GLY A 63 27.52 14.81 17.69
CA GLY A 63 26.70 15.76 16.94
C GLY A 63 25.46 15.17 16.28
N LYS A 64 25.22 13.86 16.41
CA LYS A 64 24.03 13.17 15.90
C LYS A 64 22.98 13.02 16.98
N PHE A 65 21.71 13.01 16.58
CA PHE A 65 20.60 12.53 17.40
C PHE A 65 20.39 11.04 17.17
N ILE A 66 20.18 10.26 18.23
CA ILE A 66 19.91 8.82 18.18
C ILE A 66 18.41 8.64 18.40
N SER A 67 17.70 8.33 17.33
CA SER A 67 16.25 8.09 17.31
C SER A 67 15.96 6.59 17.28
N PRO A 68 14.81 6.12 17.81
CA PRO A 68 14.29 4.83 17.35
C PRO A 68 14.04 4.90 15.83
N ALA A 69 14.22 3.77 15.15
CA ALA A 69 13.83 3.64 13.75
C ALA A 69 12.31 3.73 13.56
N PHE A 70 11.92 4.15 12.36
CA PHE A 70 10.52 4.28 11.98
C PHE A 70 9.90 2.92 11.65
N ILE A 71 8.59 2.86 11.85
CA ILE A 71 7.74 1.70 11.58
C ILE A 71 6.55 2.21 10.76
N ASP A 72 6.32 1.59 9.61
CA ASP A 72 5.11 1.83 8.82
C ASP A 72 3.95 1.01 9.38
N GLY A 73 2.87 1.69 9.79
CA GLY A 73 1.74 1.07 10.46
C GLY A 73 0.76 0.35 9.54
N HIS A 74 0.77 0.64 8.22
CA HIS A 74 -0.13 0.05 7.24
C HIS A 74 0.40 0.33 5.83
N VAL A 75 0.68 -0.70 5.05
CA VAL A 75 1.25 -0.57 3.70
C VAL A 75 0.91 -1.79 2.83
N HIS A 76 0.84 -1.56 1.53
CA HIS A 76 0.78 -2.62 0.52
C HIS A 76 2.12 -2.69 -0.21
N ILE A 77 2.81 -3.84 -0.12
CA ILE A 77 4.13 -4.00 -0.75
C ILE A 77 3.98 -3.92 -2.28
N GLU A 78 2.90 -4.51 -2.77
CA GLU A 78 2.54 -4.66 -4.17
C GLU A 78 2.40 -3.31 -4.89
N SER A 79 1.94 -2.27 -4.20
CA SER A 79 1.77 -0.90 -4.73
C SER A 79 3.10 -0.23 -5.10
N SER A 80 4.22 -0.72 -4.56
CA SER A 80 5.57 -0.31 -5.00
C SER A 80 6.03 -1.01 -6.29
N MET A 81 5.28 -2.01 -6.77
CA MET A 81 5.55 -2.82 -7.96
C MET A 81 6.87 -3.61 -7.93
N ILE A 82 7.52 -3.73 -6.76
CA ILE A 82 8.80 -4.42 -6.58
C ILE A 82 8.70 -5.49 -5.51
N THR A 83 9.66 -6.41 -5.51
CA THR A 83 9.71 -7.47 -4.49
C THR A 83 9.95 -6.90 -3.08
N PRO A 84 9.54 -7.62 -2.01
CA PRO A 84 9.79 -7.18 -0.64
C PRO A 84 11.25 -6.88 -0.32
N SER A 85 12.20 -7.64 -0.90
CA SER A 85 13.63 -7.39 -0.70
C SER A 85 14.12 -6.08 -1.32
N GLU A 86 13.57 -5.69 -2.46
CA GLU A 86 13.89 -4.40 -3.08
C GLU A 86 13.20 -3.26 -2.34
N LEU A 87 11.95 -3.44 -1.91
CA LEU A 87 11.24 -2.46 -1.09
C LEU A 87 11.97 -2.20 0.24
N ALA A 88 12.48 -3.24 0.89
CA ALA A 88 13.27 -3.09 2.11
C ALA A 88 14.47 -2.14 1.91
N LYS A 89 15.19 -2.23 0.77
CA LYS A 89 16.31 -1.32 0.47
C LYS A 89 15.84 0.13 0.42
N VAL A 90 14.73 0.38 -0.25
CA VAL A 90 14.14 1.73 -0.37
C VAL A 90 13.74 2.24 1.01
N LEU A 91 12.93 1.50 1.76
CA LEU A 91 12.44 1.88 3.08
C LEU A 91 13.57 2.09 4.10
N LEU A 92 14.64 1.29 4.05
CA LEU A 92 15.81 1.47 4.91
C LEU A 92 16.52 2.80 4.65
N MET A 93 16.60 3.27 3.40
CA MET A 93 17.18 4.60 3.10
C MET A 93 16.38 5.73 3.75
N HIS A 94 15.10 5.48 4.02
CA HIS A 94 14.16 6.40 4.66
C HIS A 94 13.96 6.13 6.16
N GLY A 95 14.84 5.33 6.77
CA GLY A 95 14.84 5.10 8.22
C GLY A 95 13.69 4.22 8.73
N VAL A 96 12.95 3.58 7.83
CA VAL A 96 11.96 2.56 8.20
C VAL A 96 12.67 1.22 8.32
N THR A 97 12.43 0.49 9.40
CA THR A 97 13.07 -0.83 9.66
C THR A 97 12.07 -1.95 9.92
N ALA A 98 10.79 -1.60 9.95
CA ALA A 98 9.68 -2.53 10.09
C ALA A 98 8.43 -1.98 9.39
N ILE A 99 7.62 -2.87 8.83
CA ILE A 99 6.29 -2.53 8.29
C ILE A 99 5.24 -3.52 8.77
N ILE A 100 4.00 -3.07 8.82
CA ILE A 100 2.80 -3.90 8.92
C ILE A 100 2.13 -3.89 7.54
N ALA A 101 2.28 -4.99 6.82
CA ALA A 101 1.81 -5.14 5.45
C ALA A 101 0.49 -5.89 5.35
N ASP A 102 -0.40 -5.43 4.49
CA ASP A 102 -1.56 -6.18 4.02
C ASP A 102 -1.32 -6.69 2.59
N PRO A 103 -1.14 -8.00 2.38
CA PRO A 103 -0.88 -8.58 1.06
C PRO A 103 -2.19 -8.87 0.30
N HIS A 104 -3.22 -8.02 0.43
CA HIS A 104 -4.53 -8.28 -0.17
C HIS A 104 -4.48 -8.33 -1.70
N GLU A 105 -3.53 -7.62 -2.30
CA GLU A 105 -3.36 -7.52 -3.75
C GLU A 105 -2.95 -8.86 -4.34
N ILE A 106 -1.84 -9.44 -3.86
CA ILE A 106 -1.41 -10.75 -4.32
C ILE A 106 -2.39 -11.86 -3.90
N ALA A 107 -3.07 -11.69 -2.77
CA ALA A 107 -4.08 -12.63 -2.31
C ALA A 107 -5.33 -12.62 -3.20
N ASN A 108 -5.74 -11.47 -3.75
CA ASN A 108 -6.81 -11.41 -4.75
C ASN A 108 -6.44 -12.16 -6.04
N VAL A 109 -5.16 -12.20 -6.42
CA VAL A 109 -4.73 -12.91 -7.64
C VAL A 109 -4.54 -14.41 -7.43
N ILE A 110 -3.89 -14.83 -6.34
CA ILE A 110 -3.48 -16.25 -6.14
C ILE A 110 -3.78 -16.80 -4.74
N GLY A 111 -4.59 -16.11 -3.94
CA GLY A 111 -5.09 -16.59 -2.66
C GLY A 111 -3.99 -16.85 -1.63
N THR A 112 -4.12 -17.96 -0.89
CA THR A 112 -3.18 -18.33 0.17
C THR A 112 -1.75 -18.58 -0.33
N ALA A 113 -1.56 -18.91 -1.61
CA ALA A 113 -0.24 -19.02 -2.21
C ALA A 113 0.48 -17.67 -2.28
N GLY A 114 -0.26 -16.57 -2.48
CA GLY A 114 0.27 -15.20 -2.43
C GLY A 114 0.69 -14.80 -1.02
N ILE A 115 -0.15 -15.10 -0.02
CA ILE A 115 0.16 -14.86 1.40
C ILE A 115 1.43 -15.64 1.80
N GLN A 116 1.51 -16.92 1.43
CA GLN A 116 2.69 -17.74 1.72
C GLN A 116 3.94 -17.21 1.01
N TYR A 117 3.83 -16.77 -0.24
CA TYR A 117 4.93 -16.14 -0.96
C TYR A 117 5.46 -14.90 -0.22
N MET A 118 4.58 -14.02 0.28
CA MET A 118 5.00 -12.83 1.02
C MET A 118 5.73 -13.18 2.33
N LEU A 119 5.24 -14.19 3.05
CA LEU A 119 5.93 -14.70 4.23
C LEU A 119 7.31 -15.27 3.88
N ASP A 120 7.39 -16.15 2.88
CA ASP A 120 8.62 -16.84 2.51
C ASP A 120 9.67 -15.89 1.92
N SER A 121 9.25 -14.94 1.07
CA SER A 121 10.14 -13.98 0.40
C SER A 121 10.72 -12.90 1.34
N THR A 122 10.14 -12.75 2.52
CA THR A 122 10.59 -11.79 3.54
C THR A 122 11.41 -12.42 4.67
N GLU A 123 11.58 -13.74 4.65
CA GLU A 123 12.36 -14.44 5.68
C GLU A 123 13.85 -14.08 5.58
N ASN A 124 14.51 -13.91 6.74
CA ASN A 124 15.93 -13.56 6.87
C ASN A 124 16.39 -12.22 6.24
N LEU A 125 15.48 -11.35 5.83
CA LEU A 125 15.85 -10.00 5.40
C LEU A 125 16.30 -9.15 6.62
N PRO A 126 17.23 -8.19 6.44
CA PRO A 126 17.61 -7.23 7.47
C PRO A 126 16.55 -6.14 7.67
N PHE A 127 15.29 -6.56 7.75
CA PHE A 127 14.08 -5.73 7.83
C PHE A 127 12.96 -6.57 8.45
N ASP A 128 12.17 -6.00 9.36
CA ASP A 128 11.07 -6.75 9.99
C ASP A 128 9.76 -6.58 9.19
N PHE A 129 9.32 -7.64 8.52
CA PHE A 129 8.01 -7.69 7.87
C PHE A 129 6.99 -8.36 8.78
N TYR A 130 5.92 -7.64 9.09
CA TYR A 130 4.73 -8.16 9.77
C TYR A 130 3.54 -8.12 8.83
N PHE A 131 2.60 -9.05 9.01
CA PHE A 131 1.47 -9.21 8.09
C PHE A 131 0.13 -9.17 8.80
N MET A 132 -0.83 -8.51 8.17
CA MET A 132 -2.25 -8.62 8.45
C MET A 132 -2.89 -9.47 7.35
N LEU A 133 -3.78 -10.40 7.70
CA LEU A 133 -4.38 -11.34 6.75
C LEU A 133 -5.52 -10.67 5.96
N PRO A 134 -5.57 -10.77 4.63
CA PRO A 134 -6.57 -10.11 3.81
C PRO A 134 -8.01 -10.48 4.22
N SER A 135 -8.82 -9.46 4.55
CA SER A 135 -10.22 -9.63 4.99
C SER A 135 -11.20 -9.80 3.85
N CYS A 136 -10.93 -9.18 2.70
CA CYS A 136 -11.89 -8.95 1.63
C CYS A 136 -11.32 -9.42 0.29
N VAL A 137 -11.23 -10.74 0.12
CA VAL A 137 -10.83 -11.39 -1.14
C VAL A 137 -11.98 -12.29 -1.61
N PRO A 138 -12.72 -11.94 -2.66
CA PRO A 138 -12.72 -10.64 -3.33
C PRO A 138 -13.31 -9.51 -2.46
N ALA A 139 -13.12 -8.26 -2.87
CA ALA A 139 -13.72 -7.09 -2.21
C ALA A 139 -15.25 -7.12 -2.29
N THR A 140 -15.79 -7.45 -3.47
CA THR A 140 -17.24 -7.56 -3.71
C THR A 140 -17.63 -8.84 -4.43
N PRO A 141 -18.89 -9.28 -4.36
CA PRO A 141 -19.38 -10.45 -5.11
C PRO A 141 -19.72 -10.13 -6.59
N PHE A 142 -19.49 -8.91 -7.07
CA PHE A 142 -19.95 -8.45 -8.40
C PHE A 142 -18.83 -8.38 -9.46
N GLU A 143 -17.75 -9.10 -9.21
CA GLU A 143 -16.53 -9.12 -10.02
C GLU A 143 -15.87 -10.50 -9.91
N ASN A 144 -14.92 -10.79 -10.79
CA ASN A 144 -14.16 -12.03 -10.77
C ASN A 144 -12.69 -11.77 -10.44
N ALA A 145 -12.30 -12.02 -9.18
CA ALA A 145 -10.91 -12.07 -8.73
C ALA A 145 -10.32 -13.48 -8.92
N GLY A 146 -9.00 -13.60 -8.77
CA GLY A 146 -8.29 -14.89 -8.88
C GLY A 146 -8.51 -15.84 -7.70
N ALA A 147 -8.95 -15.34 -6.55
CA ALA A 147 -9.24 -16.15 -5.38
C ALA A 147 -10.49 -15.68 -4.61
N SER A 148 -10.95 -16.55 -3.71
CA SER A 148 -11.87 -16.22 -2.63
C SER A 148 -11.29 -16.81 -1.35
N LEU A 149 -11.22 -16.01 -0.28
CA LEU A 149 -10.64 -16.43 1.00
C LEU A 149 -11.68 -16.39 2.10
N GLU A 150 -11.95 -17.55 2.70
CA GLU A 150 -12.77 -17.69 3.89
C GLU A 150 -11.89 -17.80 5.14
N MET A 151 -12.52 -17.77 6.32
CA MET A 151 -11.78 -17.90 7.59
C MET A 151 -10.95 -19.20 7.63
N GLU A 152 -11.45 -20.31 7.07
CA GLU A 152 -10.74 -21.59 6.98
C GLU A 152 -9.39 -21.49 6.26
N ASP A 153 -9.31 -20.63 5.24
CA ASP A 153 -8.10 -20.45 4.44
C ASP A 153 -7.06 -19.60 5.21
N LEU A 154 -7.53 -18.70 6.07
CA LEU A 154 -6.71 -17.77 6.84
C LEU A 154 -6.24 -18.36 8.18
N GLU A 155 -7.03 -19.26 8.80
CA GLU A 155 -6.76 -19.84 10.12
C GLU A 155 -5.35 -20.44 10.27
N PRO A 156 -4.79 -21.16 9.28
CA PRO A 156 -3.43 -21.70 9.38
C PRO A 156 -2.36 -20.63 9.62
N PHE A 157 -2.53 -19.44 9.04
CA PHE A 157 -1.55 -18.35 9.12
C PHE A 157 -1.60 -17.59 10.45
N LEU A 158 -2.73 -17.60 11.17
CA LEU A 158 -2.87 -16.85 12.44
C LEU A 158 -1.88 -17.30 13.53
N SER A 159 -1.37 -18.52 13.43
CA SER A 159 -0.35 -19.05 14.35
C SER A 159 1.07 -18.54 14.05
N HIS A 160 1.29 -17.99 12.86
CA HIS A 160 2.60 -17.52 12.43
C HIS A 160 3.05 -16.31 13.26
N PRO A 161 4.31 -16.26 13.75
CA PRO A 161 4.77 -15.20 14.66
C PRO A 161 4.79 -13.81 14.01
N ARG A 162 4.93 -13.74 12.67
CA ARG A 162 4.90 -12.48 11.91
C ARG A 162 3.49 -12.05 11.48
N VAL A 163 2.46 -12.86 11.72
CA VAL A 163 1.05 -12.50 11.43
C VAL A 163 0.43 -11.87 12.67
N LEU A 164 -0.01 -10.61 12.55
CA LEU A 164 -0.51 -9.80 13.67
C LEU A 164 -2.03 -9.76 13.75
N GLY A 165 -2.74 -10.12 12.68
CA GLY A 165 -4.19 -10.20 12.68
C GLY A 165 -4.84 -10.20 11.31
N LEU A 166 -6.06 -9.66 11.26
CA LEU A 166 -6.86 -9.49 10.06
C LEU A 166 -6.68 -8.06 9.57
N ALA A 167 -6.42 -7.92 8.27
CA ALA A 167 -6.20 -6.65 7.61
C ALA A 167 -7.47 -5.82 7.49
N GLU A 168 -7.38 -4.74 6.73
CA GLU A 168 -8.36 -3.69 6.68
C GLU A 168 -9.75 -4.18 6.23
N VAL A 169 -10.72 -4.14 7.14
CA VAL A 169 -12.07 -4.66 6.87
C VAL A 169 -12.89 -3.66 6.03
N MET A 170 -12.58 -3.57 4.74
CA MET A 170 -13.22 -2.67 3.77
C MET A 170 -14.71 -2.95 3.53
N ASN A 171 -15.16 -4.21 3.69
CA ASN A 171 -16.59 -4.55 3.55
C ASN A 171 -17.38 -4.20 4.82
N ALA A 172 -17.47 -2.90 5.11
CA ALA A 172 -18.25 -2.37 6.22
C ALA A 172 -19.75 -2.75 6.16
N PRO A 173 -20.41 -2.83 4.98
CA PRO A 173 -21.80 -3.32 4.90
C PRO A 173 -21.97 -4.73 5.47
N ALA A 174 -21.02 -5.65 5.23
CA ALA A 174 -21.06 -7.00 5.81
C ALA A 174 -20.95 -6.95 7.35
N VAL A 175 -20.13 -6.06 7.89
CA VAL A 175 -20.04 -5.84 9.35
C VAL A 175 -21.36 -5.28 9.91
N MET A 176 -21.94 -4.27 9.27
CA MET A 176 -23.20 -3.63 9.70
C MET A 176 -24.37 -4.64 9.72
N ASN A 177 -24.39 -5.55 8.75
CA ASN A 177 -25.43 -6.56 8.60
C ASN A 177 -25.13 -7.86 9.38
N VAL A 178 -24.00 -7.92 10.10
CA VAL A 178 -23.57 -9.11 10.86
C VAL A 178 -23.50 -10.34 9.95
N ASP A 179 -22.93 -10.15 8.77
CA ASP A 179 -22.78 -11.21 7.77
C ASP A 179 -22.02 -12.42 8.36
N PRO A 180 -22.51 -13.66 8.19
CA PRO A 180 -21.88 -14.83 8.78
C PRO A 180 -20.42 -15.05 8.37
N SER A 181 -20.03 -14.80 7.11
CA SER A 181 -18.64 -15.00 6.66
C SER A 181 -17.72 -13.95 7.28
N MET A 182 -18.11 -12.68 7.21
CA MET A 182 -17.32 -11.59 7.80
C MET A 182 -17.17 -11.75 9.32
N MET A 183 -18.25 -12.07 10.02
CA MET A 183 -18.21 -12.28 11.48
C MET A 183 -17.36 -13.48 11.86
N LYS A 184 -17.30 -14.53 11.03
CA LYS A 184 -16.43 -15.68 11.26
C LYS A 184 -14.96 -15.30 11.19
N LYS A 185 -14.56 -14.47 10.22
CA LYS A 185 -13.19 -13.91 10.11
C LYS A 185 -12.82 -13.08 11.33
N ILE A 186 -13.69 -12.14 11.72
CA ILE A 186 -13.48 -11.26 12.88
C ILE A 186 -13.39 -12.08 14.18
N CYS A 187 -14.33 -12.99 14.41
CA CYS A 187 -14.36 -13.81 15.62
C CYS A 187 -13.20 -14.81 15.69
N GLY A 188 -12.83 -15.43 14.57
CA GLY A 188 -11.66 -16.31 14.48
C GLY A 188 -10.36 -15.58 14.84
N THR A 189 -10.21 -14.35 14.34
CA THR A 189 -9.06 -13.48 14.65
C THR A 189 -9.01 -13.10 16.13
N HIS A 190 -10.13 -12.69 16.74
CA HIS A 190 -10.21 -12.41 18.17
C HIS A 190 -9.93 -13.65 19.03
N LYS A 191 -10.42 -14.84 18.62
CA LYS A 191 -10.14 -16.11 19.30
C LYS A 191 -8.64 -16.43 19.29
N ALA A 192 -7.93 -16.08 18.22
CA ALA A 192 -6.47 -16.17 18.12
C ALA A 192 -5.72 -15.06 18.89
N ARG A 193 -6.44 -14.14 19.57
CA ARG A 193 -5.91 -12.98 20.28
C ARG A 193 -5.09 -12.04 19.39
N LYS A 194 -5.54 -11.90 18.14
CA LYS A 194 -4.91 -11.06 17.13
C LYS A 194 -5.74 -9.80 16.88
N LYS A 195 -5.19 -8.86 16.13
CA LYS A 195 -5.80 -7.55 15.87
C LYS A 195 -6.70 -7.59 14.65
N VAL A 196 -7.61 -6.63 14.56
CA VAL A 196 -8.45 -6.44 13.37
C VAL A 196 -8.27 -4.99 12.94
N ASP A 197 -7.67 -4.81 11.77
CA ASP A 197 -7.47 -3.52 11.13
C ASP A 197 -8.76 -3.03 10.45
N GLY A 198 -8.87 -1.72 10.23
CA GLY A 198 -10.10 -1.11 9.75
C GLY A 198 -9.91 -0.19 8.56
N HIS A 199 -10.97 -0.13 7.77
CA HIS A 199 -11.16 0.75 6.63
C HIS A 199 -12.55 1.38 6.79
N ALA A 200 -12.62 2.57 7.37
CA ALA A 200 -13.88 3.22 7.74
C ALA A 200 -14.26 4.37 6.79
N ALA A 201 -13.89 4.25 5.51
CA ALA A 201 -14.23 5.23 4.48
C ALA A 201 -15.73 5.50 4.43
N GLY A 202 -16.11 6.78 4.51
CA GLY A 202 -17.49 7.23 4.41
C GLY A 202 -18.43 6.80 5.55
N LEU A 203 -17.94 6.09 6.58
CA LEU A 203 -18.78 5.65 7.69
C LEU A 203 -19.22 6.84 8.56
N LYS A 204 -20.53 6.95 8.78
CA LYS A 204 -21.11 7.96 9.67
C LYS A 204 -20.98 7.52 11.13
N THR A 205 -21.21 8.46 12.06
CA THR A 205 -21.12 8.25 13.52
C THR A 205 -21.76 6.95 14.03
N ARG A 206 -22.95 6.58 13.54
CA ARG A 206 -23.64 5.37 13.99
C ARG A 206 -23.02 4.09 13.43
N GLU A 207 -22.59 4.12 12.17
CA GLU A 207 -21.91 3.00 11.51
C GLU A 207 -20.54 2.76 12.15
N LEU A 208 -19.80 3.83 12.43
CA LEU A 208 -18.52 3.76 13.14
C LEU A 208 -18.66 3.12 14.53
N ASN A 209 -19.74 3.42 15.27
CA ASN A 209 -20.03 2.74 16.55
C ASN A 209 -20.23 1.22 16.37
N ALA A 210 -20.96 0.80 15.35
CA ALA A 210 -21.19 -0.62 15.08
C ALA A 210 -19.89 -1.32 14.64
N TYR A 211 -19.11 -0.67 13.79
CA TYR A 211 -17.83 -1.15 13.29
C TYR A 211 -16.84 -1.39 14.43
N MET A 212 -16.73 -0.43 15.36
CA MET A 212 -15.94 -0.59 16.57
C MET A 212 -16.53 -1.62 17.55
N SER A 213 -17.84 -1.82 17.57
CA SER A 213 -18.45 -2.86 18.43
C SER A 213 -18.04 -4.27 17.98
N ALA A 214 -17.65 -4.46 16.70
CA ALA A 214 -17.06 -5.70 16.19
C ALA A 214 -15.59 -5.91 16.60
N GLY A 215 -14.98 -4.95 17.32
CA GLY A 215 -13.59 -5.05 17.79
C GLY A 215 -12.54 -4.53 16.80
N ILE A 216 -12.96 -3.81 15.75
CA ILE A 216 -12.08 -3.13 14.81
C ILE A 216 -11.58 -1.82 15.44
N ARG A 217 -10.27 -1.57 15.45
CA ARG A 217 -9.65 -0.56 16.37
C ARG A 217 -8.74 0.46 15.71
N THR A 218 -8.48 0.35 14.42
CA THR A 218 -7.64 1.23 13.62
C THR A 218 -8.42 1.69 12.39
N ASP A 219 -8.04 2.83 11.83
CA ASP A 219 -8.60 3.36 10.58
C ASP A 219 -7.62 4.33 9.93
N HIS A 220 -7.40 4.17 8.63
CA HIS A 220 -6.59 5.06 7.78
C HIS A 220 -7.42 5.92 6.81
N GLU A 221 -8.75 5.79 6.83
CA GLU A 221 -9.66 6.44 5.86
C GLU A 221 -10.28 7.77 6.35
N ALA A 222 -9.69 8.39 7.36
CA ALA A 222 -10.09 9.73 7.78
C ALA A 222 -9.52 10.77 6.81
N THR A 223 -10.38 11.55 6.17
CA THR A 223 -9.97 12.57 5.18
C THR A 223 -10.15 14.00 5.70
N THR A 224 -10.91 14.16 6.77
CA THR A 224 -11.21 15.47 7.39
C THR A 224 -10.79 15.54 8.86
N LEU A 225 -10.56 16.76 9.34
CA LEU A 225 -10.20 17.04 10.73
C LEU A 225 -11.27 16.53 11.73
N GLU A 226 -12.54 16.67 11.35
CA GLU A 226 -13.72 16.28 12.11
C GLU A 226 -13.80 14.76 12.24
N GLU A 227 -13.60 14.05 11.13
CA GLU A 227 -13.49 12.60 11.10
C GLU A 227 -12.36 12.15 12.03
N ALA A 228 -11.15 12.66 11.84
CA ALA A 228 -9.98 12.30 12.64
C ALA A 228 -10.22 12.48 14.16
N LYS A 229 -10.83 13.60 14.56
CA LYS A 229 -11.22 13.85 15.96
C LYS A 229 -12.25 12.83 16.46
N GLU A 230 -13.22 12.45 15.63
CA GLU A 230 -14.23 11.45 15.98
C GLU A 230 -13.60 10.06 16.19
N ARG A 231 -12.69 9.61 15.32
CA ARG A 231 -12.00 8.32 15.49
C ARG A 231 -11.21 8.26 16.81
N ILE A 232 -10.43 9.31 17.10
CA ILE A 232 -9.69 9.42 18.37
C ILE A 232 -10.67 9.43 19.56
N GLN A 233 -11.76 10.20 19.49
CA GLN A 233 -12.75 10.31 20.57
C GLN A 233 -13.38 8.96 20.91
N LYS A 234 -13.65 8.12 19.91
CA LYS A 234 -14.22 6.78 20.12
C LYS A 234 -13.18 5.76 20.58
N GLY A 235 -11.89 6.13 20.58
CA GLY A 235 -10.79 5.29 21.05
C GLY A 235 -10.15 4.42 19.96
N MET A 236 -10.36 4.74 18.68
CA MET A 236 -9.57 4.13 17.60
C MET A 236 -8.15 4.69 17.59
N TYR A 237 -7.22 3.90 17.06
CA TYR A 237 -5.98 4.43 16.54
C TYR A 237 -6.26 5.09 15.18
N LEU A 238 -5.93 6.37 15.09
CA LEU A 238 -5.91 7.12 13.84
C LEU A 238 -4.61 6.79 13.10
N LEU A 239 -4.72 6.12 11.96
CA LEU A 239 -3.62 5.90 11.05
C LEU A 239 -3.56 7.10 10.08
N VAL A 240 -2.56 7.95 10.25
CA VAL A 240 -2.38 9.18 9.47
C VAL A 240 -1.65 8.84 8.18
N ARG A 241 -2.43 8.73 7.10
CA ARG A 241 -2.01 8.28 5.78
C ARG A 241 -1.38 9.39 4.93
N GLU A 242 -0.30 9.04 4.25
CA GLU A 242 0.32 9.84 3.19
C GLU A 242 0.88 8.93 2.08
N GLY A 243 -0.02 8.48 1.22
CA GLY A 243 0.29 7.66 0.04
C GLY A 243 0.50 8.50 -1.22
N THR A 244 0.45 7.86 -2.39
CA THR A 244 0.63 8.57 -3.68
C THR A 244 -0.63 9.34 -4.08
N VAL A 245 -1.82 8.71 -4.04
CA VAL A 245 -3.11 9.41 -4.31
C VAL A 245 -3.74 9.91 -3.02
N ALA A 246 -3.81 9.06 -2.01
CA ALA A 246 -4.49 9.35 -0.76
C ALA A 246 -3.54 10.09 0.20
N ARG A 247 -3.60 11.42 0.16
CA ARG A 247 -2.71 12.34 0.89
C ARG A 247 -3.48 13.10 1.96
N ASP A 248 -3.78 12.41 3.05
CA ASP A 248 -4.70 12.89 4.09
C ASP A 248 -3.98 13.62 5.23
N LEU A 249 -2.66 13.40 5.39
CA LEU A 249 -1.88 13.89 6.53
C LEU A 249 -2.13 15.37 6.81
N LYS A 250 -1.96 16.25 5.82
CA LYS A 250 -2.16 17.70 6.01
C LYS A 250 -3.58 18.07 6.41
N ASN A 251 -4.56 17.30 5.96
CA ASN A 251 -5.97 17.56 6.25
C ASN A 251 -6.32 17.18 7.69
N ILE A 252 -5.66 16.17 8.26
CA ILE A 252 -6.05 15.57 9.53
C ILE A 252 -5.06 15.78 10.68
N ILE A 253 -3.80 16.12 10.40
CA ILE A 253 -2.74 16.22 11.43
C ILE A 253 -3.06 17.27 12.50
N GLY A 254 -3.85 18.30 12.19
CA GLY A 254 -4.35 19.27 13.16
C GLY A 254 -5.27 18.70 14.24
N ALA A 255 -5.70 17.44 14.14
CA ALA A 255 -6.42 16.72 15.21
C ALA A 255 -5.48 16.21 16.30
N VAL A 256 -4.18 16.11 16.00
CA VAL A 256 -3.16 15.53 16.86
C VAL A 256 -2.63 16.59 17.83
N THR A 257 -2.47 16.18 19.08
CA THR A 257 -1.97 16.96 20.21
C THR A 257 -1.08 16.06 21.06
N GLU A 258 -0.21 16.62 21.90
CA GLU A 258 0.60 15.82 22.84
C GLU A 258 -0.25 14.93 23.76
N LYS A 259 -1.51 15.32 24.05
CA LYS A 259 -2.41 14.57 24.95
C LYS A 259 -3.03 13.34 24.29
N ASN A 260 -3.16 13.33 22.97
CA ASN A 260 -3.83 12.26 22.22
C ASN A 260 -2.92 11.59 21.19
N SER A 261 -1.68 12.08 20.99
CA SER A 261 -0.73 11.56 20.00
C SER A 261 -0.51 10.06 20.12
N ARG A 262 -0.61 9.51 21.33
CA ARG A 262 -0.55 8.07 21.65
C ARG A 262 -1.61 7.20 20.95
N ARG A 263 -2.63 7.82 20.35
CA ARG A 263 -3.63 7.17 19.48
C ARG A 263 -3.42 7.46 18.00
N CYS A 264 -2.28 8.02 17.63
CA CYS A 264 -1.98 8.41 16.27
C CYS A 264 -0.68 7.73 15.80
N VAL A 265 -0.72 7.18 14.60
CA VAL A 265 0.35 6.40 13.95
C VAL A 265 0.48 6.90 12.52
N PHE A 266 1.68 6.89 11.94
CA PHE A 266 1.85 7.20 10.52
C PHE A 266 1.82 5.94 9.66
N VAL A 267 1.22 6.06 8.48
CA VAL A 267 1.13 4.98 7.49
C VAL A 267 1.33 5.54 6.09
N THR A 268 1.85 4.72 5.16
CA THR A 268 1.89 5.11 3.74
C THR A 268 0.70 4.59 2.95
N ASP A 269 0.10 3.47 3.36
CA ASP A 269 -0.91 2.78 2.57
C ASP A 269 -0.34 2.48 1.16
N ASP A 270 -1.05 2.79 0.08
CA ASP A 270 -0.55 2.77 -1.29
C ASP A 270 0.45 3.89 -1.59
N LYS A 271 1.74 3.53 -1.69
CA LYS A 271 2.78 4.44 -2.17
C LYS A 271 3.63 3.82 -3.28
N HIS A 272 3.66 4.51 -4.42
CA HIS A 272 4.45 4.09 -5.56
C HIS A 272 5.93 4.30 -5.35
N LEU A 273 6.74 3.55 -6.11
CA LEU A 273 8.20 3.56 -6.01
C LEU A 273 8.83 4.93 -6.31
N ASP A 274 8.30 5.67 -7.28
CA ASP A 274 8.77 7.01 -7.62
C ASP A 274 8.58 7.99 -6.46
N ASP A 275 7.41 8.01 -5.83
CA ASP A 275 7.15 8.82 -4.63
C ASP A 275 7.99 8.37 -3.43
N LEU A 276 8.16 7.06 -3.23
CA LEU A 276 9.04 6.54 -2.18
C LEU A 276 10.48 7.04 -2.33
N LEU A 277 11.01 7.06 -3.56
CA LEU A 277 12.37 7.53 -3.85
C LEU A 277 12.50 9.06 -3.79
N HIS A 278 11.46 9.80 -4.20
CA HIS A 278 11.52 11.27 -4.28
C HIS A 278 11.12 11.97 -2.98
N GLU A 279 10.00 11.56 -2.38
CA GLU A 279 9.45 12.20 -1.19
C GLU A 279 9.89 11.50 0.09
N GLY A 280 10.01 10.17 0.04
CA GLY A 280 10.28 9.29 1.17
C GLY A 280 9.06 8.46 1.60
N SER A 281 9.20 7.76 2.70
CA SER A 281 8.18 6.93 3.35
C SER A 281 7.72 7.65 4.64
N ILE A 282 7.77 6.98 5.80
CA ILE A 282 7.37 7.55 7.09
C ILE A 282 8.24 8.76 7.49
N ASP A 283 9.50 8.83 7.04
CA ASP A 283 10.33 10.03 7.24
C ASP A 283 9.70 11.29 6.63
N PHE A 284 9.00 11.15 5.49
CA PHE A 284 8.23 12.23 4.90
C PHE A 284 7.08 12.64 5.81
N ASN A 285 6.30 11.68 6.32
CA ASN A 285 5.18 11.95 7.22
C ASN A 285 5.65 12.71 8.47
N VAL A 286 6.79 12.30 9.05
CA VAL A 286 7.40 12.98 10.20
C VAL A 286 7.79 14.41 9.84
N ARG A 287 8.49 14.64 8.70
CA ARG A 287 8.86 15.99 8.23
C ARG A 287 7.64 16.89 8.02
N VAL A 288 6.60 16.37 7.37
CA VAL A 288 5.38 17.14 7.11
C VAL A 288 4.68 17.46 8.43
N ALA A 289 4.51 16.49 9.33
CA ALA A 289 3.88 16.74 10.63
C ALA A 289 4.64 17.80 11.45
N ILE A 290 5.98 17.78 11.45
CA ILE A 290 6.80 18.82 12.10
C ILE A 290 6.57 20.18 11.45
N THR A 291 6.49 20.24 10.13
CA THR A 291 6.22 21.47 9.38
C THR A 291 4.82 22.03 9.70
N GLU A 292 3.83 21.16 9.89
CA GLU A 292 2.46 21.51 10.29
C GLU A 292 2.32 21.79 11.81
N GLY A 293 3.43 21.76 12.56
CA GLY A 293 3.50 22.23 13.94
C GLY A 293 3.47 21.15 15.03
N ILE A 294 3.60 19.88 14.68
CA ILE A 294 3.79 18.81 15.67
C ILE A 294 5.23 18.85 16.20
N GLU A 295 5.40 18.75 17.52
CA GLU A 295 6.73 18.72 18.12
C GLU A 295 7.55 17.50 17.62
N PRO A 296 8.84 17.66 17.27
CA PRO A 296 9.61 16.61 16.61
C PRO A 296 9.66 15.27 17.35
N ILE A 297 9.80 15.28 18.68
CA ILE A 297 9.83 14.04 19.47
C ILE A 297 8.44 13.36 19.47
N THR A 298 7.35 14.13 19.46
CA THR A 298 6.00 13.60 19.31
C THR A 298 5.79 12.96 17.94
N ALA A 299 6.25 13.60 16.86
CA ALA A 299 6.18 13.03 15.52
C ALA A 299 7.01 11.73 15.40
N ILE A 300 8.22 11.70 15.97
CA ILE A 300 9.04 10.48 16.05
C ILE A 300 8.34 9.39 16.87
N GLN A 301 7.72 9.74 18.00
CA GLN A 301 6.96 8.80 18.84
C GLN A 301 5.79 8.18 18.04
N MET A 302 5.09 8.99 17.23
CA MET A 302 4.04 8.52 16.32
C MET A 302 4.55 7.57 15.24
N ALA A 303 5.76 7.81 14.72
CA ALA A 303 6.42 6.98 13.71
C ALA A 303 7.10 5.71 14.27
N SER A 304 7.17 5.56 15.60
CA SER A 304 7.95 4.49 16.24
C SER A 304 7.17 3.80 17.36
N LEU A 305 7.25 4.30 18.59
CA LEU A 305 6.66 3.67 19.78
C LEU A 305 5.14 3.52 19.66
N ASN A 306 4.42 4.52 19.14
CA ASN A 306 2.96 4.44 18.98
C ASN A 306 2.59 3.33 18.00
N THR A 307 3.30 3.23 16.87
CA THR A 307 3.11 2.17 15.89
C THR A 307 3.38 0.80 16.49
N ALA A 308 4.50 0.66 17.20
CA ALA A 308 4.88 -0.57 17.88
C ALA A 308 3.79 -1.00 18.88
N GLU A 309 3.26 -0.10 19.70
CA GLU A 309 2.21 -0.43 20.68
C GLU A 309 0.85 -0.70 20.04
N CYS A 310 0.49 0.05 18.98
CA CYS A 310 -0.71 -0.19 18.18
C CYS A 310 -0.73 -1.66 17.72
N PHE A 311 0.42 -2.19 17.30
CA PHE A 311 0.57 -3.54 16.77
C PHE A 311 1.20 -4.57 17.72
N GLY A 312 1.56 -4.17 18.95
CA GLY A 312 1.95 -5.08 20.04
C GLY A 312 3.37 -5.62 19.88
N LEU A 313 4.24 -4.81 19.27
CA LEU A 313 5.62 -5.12 18.96
C LEU A 313 6.50 -4.71 20.15
N GLU A 314 6.51 -5.53 21.20
CA GLU A 314 7.03 -5.21 22.55
C GLU A 314 8.50 -4.73 22.61
N HIS A 315 9.32 -5.05 21.59
CA HIS A 315 10.75 -4.74 21.57
C HIS A 315 11.14 -3.70 20.51
N LEU A 316 10.18 -3.03 19.87
CA LEU A 316 10.44 -2.05 18.82
C LEU A 316 10.02 -0.63 19.24
N GLY A 317 10.55 0.37 18.53
CA GLY A 317 10.04 1.73 18.58
C GLY A 317 10.58 2.61 19.71
N ALA A 318 11.59 2.19 20.48
CA ALA A 318 12.22 3.02 21.50
C ALA A 318 13.72 2.76 21.68
N VAL A 319 14.45 3.77 22.16
CA VAL A 319 15.85 3.65 22.57
C VAL A 319 15.90 3.41 24.08
N ALA A 320 15.73 2.16 24.51
CA ALA A 320 15.74 1.79 25.92
C ALA A 320 16.21 0.34 26.14
N PRO A 321 16.71 -0.02 27.34
CA PRO A 321 17.10 -1.39 27.64
C PRO A 321 15.99 -2.41 27.36
N GLY A 322 16.33 -3.50 26.67
CA GLY A 322 15.37 -4.54 26.28
C GLY A 322 14.66 -4.31 24.94
N TYR A 323 14.86 -3.16 24.29
CA TYR A 323 14.43 -2.91 22.91
C TYR A 323 15.51 -3.34 21.92
N LYS A 324 15.10 -3.69 20.70
CA LYS A 324 16.03 -3.94 19.60
C LYS A 324 16.80 -2.65 19.29
N ALA A 325 18.07 -2.79 18.93
CA ALA A 325 18.90 -1.67 18.50
C ALA A 325 18.62 -1.32 17.02
N ASP A 326 17.36 -0.96 16.75
CA ASP A 326 16.89 -0.42 15.48
C ASP A 326 16.88 1.11 15.61
N LEU A 327 17.91 1.75 15.08
CA LEU A 327 18.25 3.14 15.41
C LEU A 327 18.48 3.98 14.16
N LEU A 328 18.15 5.26 14.23
CA LEU A 328 18.55 6.27 13.26
C LEU A 328 19.55 7.23 13.89
N PHE A 329 20.61 7.56 13.16
CA PHE A 329 21.42 8.73 13.48
C PHE A 329 20.97 9.88 12.60
N LEU A 330 20.40 10.91 13.22
CA LEU A 330 19.94 12.10 12.53
C LEU A 330 20.96 13.23 12.66
N ASP A 331 21.23 13.93 11.56
CA ASP A 331 22.00 15.17 11.55
C ASP A 331 21.21 16.36 12.11
N ASP A 332 19.91 16.39 11.82
CA ASP A 332 19.01 17.43 12.30
C ASP A 332 17.64 16.82 12.60
N LEU A 333 17.09 17.23 13.75
CA LEU A 333 15.83 16.72 14.27
C LEU A 333 14.61 17.32 13.55
N LYS A 334 14.70 18.57 13.08
CA LYS A 334 13.56 19.26 12.45
C LYS A 334 13.39 18.84 11.00
N SER A 335 14.50 18.73 10.26
CA SER A 335 14.48 18.27 8.88
C SER A 335 14.49 16.75 8.77
N VAL A 336 14.65 16.02 9.88
CA VAL A 336 14.75 14.56 9.93
C VAL A 336 15.81 14.04 8.94
N SER A 337 16.99 14.67 8.96
CA SER A 337 18.07 14.30 8.04
C SER A 337 18.75 13.02 8.54
N ILE A 338 18.47 11.89 7.90
CA ILE A 338 18.98 10.57 8.29
C ILE A 338 20.38 10.37 7.73
N ALA A 339 21.37 10.24 8.61
CA ALA A 339 22.75 9.95 8.24
C ALA A 339 23.01 8.45 8.18
N GLN A 340 22.54 7.71 9.20
CA GLN A 340 22.81 6.28 9.33
C GLN A 340 21.59 5.54 9.88
N VAL A 341 21.41 4.30 9.44
CA VAL A 341 20.34 3.40 9.90
C VAL A 341 20.95 2.11 10.39
N PHE A 342 20.57 1.73 11.60
CA PHE A 342 20.99 0.49 12.24
C PHE A 342 19.80 -0.46 12.35
N LYS A 343 20.02 -1.74 12.03
CA LYS A 343 19.09 -2.84 12.28
C LYS A 343 19.76 -3.85 13.19
N ASN A 344 19.12 -4.22 14.30
CA ASN A 344 19.66 -5.16 15.29
C ASN A 344 21.10 -4.80 15.69
N GLY A 345 21.38 -3.51 15.87
CA GLY A 345 22.70 -2.99 16.26
C GLY A 345 23.78 -3.03 15.18
N LYS A 346 23.44 -3.36 13.94
CA LYS A 346 24.35 -3.37 12.78
C LYS A 346 24.02 -2.19 11.86
N LEU A 347 25.05 -1.49 11.39
CA LEU A 347 24.90 -0.43 10.39
C LEU A 347 24.44 -1.05 9.06
N ILE A 348 23.26 -0.65 8.57
CA ILE A 348 22.68 -1.13 7.32
C ILE A 348 22.61 -0.03 6.26
N VAL A 349 22.46 1.24 6.65
CA VAL A 349 22.54 2.37 5.73
C VAL A 349 23.55 3.38 6.23
N ASP A 350 24.43 3.83 5.35
CA ASP A 350 25.38 4.91 5.63
C ASP A 350 25.32 5.95 4.50
N ASN A 351 24.87 7.16 4.83
CA ASN A 351 24.70 8.30 3.92
C ASN A 351 23.94 7.92 2.63
N GLY A 352 22.76 7.32 2.79
CA GLY A 352 21.88 6.91 1.68
C GLY A 352 22.35 5.67 0.93
N LYS A 353 23.44 5.01 1.35
CA LYS A 353 23.90 3.75 0.74
C LYS A 353 23.53 2.57 1.63
N VAL A 354 22.71 1.68 1.10
CA VAL A 354 22.36 0.42 1.75
C VAL A 354 23.54 -0.55 1.63
N ALA A 355 23.89 -1.21 2.74
CA ALA A 355 24.84 -2.32 2.76
C ALA A 355 24.34 -3.46 1.87
N GLU A 356 25.25 -4.33 1.41
CA GLU A 356 24.85 -5.50 0.65
C GLU A 356 23.89 -6.36 1.49
N ILE A 357 22.65 -6.49 0.98
CA ILE A 357 21.66 -7.39 1.54
C ILE A 357 21.86 -8.73 0.84
N ASP A 358 22.40 -9.70 1.56
CA ASP A 358 22.47 -11.09 1.11
C ASP A 358 21.05 -11.65 1.00
N VAL A 359 20.42 -11.43 -0.16
CA VAL A 359 19.15 -12.08 -0.49
C VAL A 359 19.49 -13.51 -0.86
N LEU A 360 19.30 -14.45 0.07
CA LEU A 360 19.27 -15.86 -0.30
C LEU A 360 18.16 -16.02 -1.35
N PRO A 361 18.46 -16.57 -2.53
CA PRO A 361 17.46 -16.75 -3.58
C PRO A 361 16.57 -17.95 -3.22
N THR A 362 15.76 -17.81 -2.17
CA THR A 362 14.91 -18.91 -1.67
C THR A 362 13.64 -19.07 -2.49
N TYR A 363 13.18 -18.04 -3.21
CA TYR A 363 11.84 -18.09 -3.83
C TYR A 363 11.71 -17.50 -5.25
N ARG A 364 12.80 -17.40 -6.02
CA ARG A 364 12.75 -16.91 -7.42
C ARG A 364 12.06 -17.88 -8.41
N GLN A 365 11.56 -19.04 -7.97
CA GLN A 365 11.19 -20.14 -8.88
C GLN A 365 9.90 -20.87 -8.53
N ALA A 366 8.85 -20.13 -8.15
CA ALA A 366 7.51 -20.71 -8.05
C ALA A 366 6.75 -20.51 -9.38
N PRO A 367 6.46 -21.58 -10.16
CA PRO A 367 5.74 -21.46 -11.43
C PRO A 367 4.36 -20.82 -11.29
N PHE A 368 3.71 -20.96 -10.12
CA PHE A 368 2.40 -20.40 -9.83
C PHE A 368 2.39 -18.87 -9.70
N LEU A 369 3.56 -18.24 -9.49
CA LEU A 369 3.66 -16.78 -9.47
C LEU A 369 3.63 -16.19 -10.87
N ALA A 370 4.01 -16.97 -11.89
CA ALA A 370 4.09 -16.51 -13.27
C ALA A 370 2.90 -17.01 -14.08
N GLY A 371 2.49 -16.22 -15.07
CA GLY A 371 1.43 -16.63 -16.00
C GLY A 371 0.02 -16.54 -15.41
N THR A 372 -0.20 -15.66 -14.44
CA THR A 372 -1.52 -15.30 -13.87
C THR A 372 -2.32 -14.37 -14.78
N VAL A 373 -1.78 -13.96 -15.93
CA VAL A 373 -2.47 -13.15 -16.94
C VAL A 373 -2.93 -14.06 -18.06
N GLN A 374 -4.12 -14.64 -17.90
CA GLN A 374 -4.74 -15.57 -18.86
C GLN A 374 -6.17 -15.15 -19.17
N PHE A 375 -6.45 -14.85 -20.43
CA PHE A 375 -7.79 -14.52 -20.87
C PHE A 375 -8.10 -15.25 -22.17
N GLN A 376 -9.37 -15.56 -22.37
CA GLN A 376 -9.86 -16.11 -23.63
C GLN A 376 -9.59 -15.12 -24.76
N GLU A 377 -9.14 -15.61 -25.92
CA GLU A 377 -8.97 -14.73 -27.09
C GLU A 377 -10.31 -14.07 -27.44
N PHE A 378 -10.26 -12.77 -27.67
CA PHE A 378 -11.44 -11.97 -28.01
C PHE A 378 -11.20 -11.16 -29.27
N SER A 379 -12.27 -10.89 -29.99
CA SER A 379 -12.24 -10.14 -31.25
C SER A 379 -12.62 -8.67 -31.05
N LYS A 380 -12.41 -7.86 -32.08
CA LYS A 380 -12.80 -6.44 -32.07
C LYS A 380 -14.30 -6.25 -31.79
N GLU A 381 -15.13 -7.16 -32.26
CA GLU A 381 -16.58 -7.13 -32.07
C GLU A 381 -16.96 -7.18 -30.59
N GLN A 382 -16.18 -7.88 -29.74
CA GLN A 382 -16.42 -7.94 -28.30
C GLN A 382 -16.03 -6.65 -27.55
N LEU A 383 -15.29 -5.74 -28.19
CA LEU A 383 -15.01 -4.40 -27.63
C LEU A 383 -16.02 -3.34 -28.12
N GLN A 384 -16.92 -3.68 -29.03
CA GLN A 384 -17.89 -2.70 -29.55
C GLN A 384 -18.97 -2.39 -28.51
N ILE A 385 -19.19 -1.11 -28.24
CA ILE A 385 -20.25 -0.62 -27.37
C ILE A 385 -21.40 -0.18 -28.27
N LYS A 386 -22.47 -0.97 -28.30
CA LYS A 386 -23.71 -0.63 -29.02
C LYS A 386 -24.53 0.33 -28.16
N LEU A 387 -24.82 1.51 -28.69
CA LEU A 387 -25.65 2.50 -28.01
C LEU A 387 -27.01 2.62 -28.70
N ASN A 388 -28.07 2.67 -27.90
CA ASN A 388 -29.46 2.88 -28.32
C ASN A 388 -29.87 4.36 -28.24
N SER A 389 -29.14 5.15 -27.47
CA SER A 389 -29.29 6.60 -27.30
C SER A 389 -28.00 7.32 -27.67
N ASN A 390 -28.06 8.64 -27.87
CA ASN A 390 -26.85 9.46 -27.91
C ASN A 390 -26.35 9.77 -26.49
N LEU A 391 -27.13 9.55 -25.43
CA LEU A 391 -26.73 9.74 -24.04
C LEU A 391 -26.17 8.46 -23.43
N ALA A 392 -25.05 8.58 -22.73
CA ALA A 392 -24.40 7.45 -22.06
C ALA A 392 -23.93 7.79 -20.64
N ASN A 393 -23.91 6.78 -19.77
CA ASN A 393 -23.28 6.81 -18.47
C ASN A 393 -21.75 6.78 -18.62
N ILE A 394 -21.07 7.80 -18.10
CA ILE A 394 -19.62 7.98 -18.25
C ILE A 394 -18.96 8.11 -16.87
N ILE A 395 -17.85 7.41 -16.70
CA ILE A 395 -16.96 7.59 -15.55
C ILE A 395 -16.12 8.84 -15.80
N GLN A 396 -16.30 9.89 -15.01
CA GLN A 396 -15.42 11.06 -15.04
C GLN A 396 -14.39 10.96 -13.91
N VAL A 397 -13.11 10.96 -14.29
CA VAL A 397 -12.00 10.96 -13.32
C VAL A 397 -11.84 12.34 -12.68
N VAL A 398 -11.53 12.34 -11.38
CA VAL A 398 -11.12 13.53 -10.65
C VAL A 398 -9.60 13.48 -10.48
N PRO A 399 -8.83 14.41 -11.05
CA PRO A 399 -7.37 14.38 -10.93
C PRO A 399 -6.90 14.33 -9.46
N ASN A 400 -5.88 13.53 -9.18
CA ASN A 400 -5.28 13.36 -7.85
C ASN A 400 -6.29 12.96 -6.75
N SER A 401 -7.30 12.15 -7.11
CA SER A 401 -8.29 11.63 -6.17
C SER A 401 -8.66 10.19 -6.53
N LEU A 402 -9.01 9.40 -5.51
CA LEU A 402 -9.60 8.07 -5.68
C LEU A 402 -11.08 8.13 -6.14
N LEU A 403 -11.71 9.30 -6.01
CA LEU A 403 -13.12 9.51 -6.31
C LEU A 403 -13.37 9.71 -7.80
N THR A 404 -14.49 9.19 -8.27
CA THR A 404 -15.02 9.43 -9.62
C THR A 404 -16.35 10.17 -9.55
N LYS A 405 -16.75 10.78 -10.66
CA LYS A 405 -18.11 11.29 -10.84
C LYS A 405 -18.85 10.46 -11.87
N HIS A 406 -20.13 10.21 -11.61
CA HIS A 406 -21.07 9.71 -12.59
C HIS A 406 -21.59 10.91 -13.41
N VAL A 407 -21.30 10.94 -14.72
CA VAL A 407 -21.88 11.95 -15.62
C VAL A 407 -22.61 11.29 -16.77
N ILE A 408 -23.64 11.98 -17.27
CA ILE A 408 -24.42 11.57 -18.43
C ILE A 408 -24.18 12.60 -19.53
N GLU A 409 -23.60 12.18 -20.65
CA GLU A 409 -23.24 13.09 -21.75
C GLU A 409 -23.61 12.51 -23.12
N GLU A 410 -23.81 13.42 -24.09
CA GLU A 410 -23.96 13.04 -25.49
C GLU A 410 -22.65 12.50 -26.08
N THR A 411 -22.69 11.27 -26.58
CA THR A 411 -21.60 10.54 -27.21
C THR A 411 -21.73 10.52 -28.73
N LYS A 412 -20.63 10.16 -29.41
CA LYS A 412 -20.60 9.99 -30.86
C LYS A 412 -20.77 8.51 -31.20
N THR A 413 -21.60 8.20 -32.18
CA THR A 413 -21.76 6.86 -32.75
C THR A 413 -21.47 6.86 -34.25
N ASP A 414 -21.17 5.68 -34.81
CA ASP A 414 -21.16 5.46 -36.25
C ASP A 414 -22.59 5.23 -36.80
N GLU A 415 -22.71 5.04 -38.11
CA GLU A 415 -24.01 4.78 -38.77
C GLU A 415 -24.70 3.51 -38.28
N ALA A 416 -23.94 2.54 -37.76
CA ALA A 416 -24.45 1.32 -37.17
C ALA A 416 -24.79 1.47 -35.68
N GLY A 417 -24.59 2.66 -35.10
CA GLY A 417 -24.89 2.99 -33.71
C GLY A 417 -23.87 2.47 -32.69
N TYR A 418 -22.64 2.17 -33.10
CA TYR A 418 -21.56 1.83 -32.18
C TYR A 418 -20.80 3.08 -31.73
N PHE A 419 -20.48 3.15 -30.44
CA PHE A 419 -19.72 4.24 -29.83
C PHE A 419 -18.39 4.47 -30.54
N GLN A 420 -18.06 5.74 -30.76
CA GLN A 420 -16.80 6.21 -31.31
C GLN A 420 -16.14 7.15 -30.31
N ALA A 421 -14.88 6.86 -29.95
CA ALA A 421 -14.10 7.72 -29.08
C ALA A 421 -14.05 9.16 -29.63
N CYS A 422 -14.10 10.14 -28.73
CA CYS A 422 -14.17 11.56 -29.07
C CYS A 422 -13.08 12.34 -28.35
N ILE A 423 -11.98 12.63 -29.05
CA ILE A 423 -10.82 13.35 -28.50
C ILE A 423 -11.20 14.74 -27.98
N GLN A 424 -12.14 15.42 -28.64
CA GLN A 424 -12.56 16.78 -28.26
C GLN A 424 -13.37 16.80 -26.97
N LYS A 425 -14.21 15.78 -26.73
CA LYS A 425 -14.99 15.63 -25.49
C LYS A 425 -14.25 14.82 -24.42
N ASP A 426 -13.10 14.25 -24.78
CA ASP A 426 -12.34 13.29 -23.97
C ASP A 426 -13.19 12.08 -23.57
N HIS A 427 -13.91 11.51 -24.54
CA HIS A 427 -14.64 10.26 -24.34
C HIS A 427 -13.80 9.12 -24.89
N LEU A 428 -13.24 8.31 -24.00
CA LEU A 428 -12.42 7.16 -24.33
C LEU A 428 -13.16 5.86 -24.03
N LYS A 429 -12.81 4.79 -24.75
CA LYS A 429 -13.30 3.46 -24.43
C LYS A 429 -12.53 2.91 -23.23
N LEU A 430 -13.24 2.28 -22.31
CA LEU A 430 -12.69 1.57 -21.16
C LEU A 430 -13.11 0.10 -21.24
N ALA A 431 -12.18 -0.80 -20.96
CA ALA A 431 -12.45 -2.23 -20.86
C ALA A 431 -11.79 -2.83 -19.63
N VAL A 432 -12.51 -3.71 -18.94
CA VAL A 432 -11.96 -4.61 -17.92
C VAL A 432 -12.11 -6.05 -18.41
N ILE A 433 -11.00 -6.77 -18.54
CA ILE A 433 -10.97 -8.13 -19.10
C ILE A 433 -10.58 -9.11 -17.99
N GLU A 434 -11.44 -10.08 -17.74
CA GLU A 434 -11.20 -11.14 -16.77
C GLU A 434 -9.94 -11.93 -17.14
N ARG A 435 -8.98 -12.04 -16.21
CA ARG A 435 -7.65 -12.60 -16.49
C ARG A 435 -7.26 -13.84 -15.70
N HIS A 436 -8.11 -14.31 -14.80
CA HIS A 436 -7.73 -15.33 -13.81
C HIS A 436 -8.26 -16.71 -14.18
N HIS A 437 -9.49 -16.77 -14.70
CA HIS A 437 -10.24 -18.01 -14.92
C HIS A 437 -10.62 -18.24 -16.38
N MET A 438 -10.27 -17.32 -17.29
CA MET A 438 -10.62 -17.36 -18.71
C MET A 438 -12.14 -17.45 -18.92
N THR A 439 -12.93 -16.69 -18.14
CA THR A 439 -14.40 -16.71 -18.24
C THR A 439 -14.91 -16.18 -19.58
N GLY A 440 -14.10 -15.35 -20.25
CA GLY A 440 -14.48 -14.61 -21.45
C GLY A 440 -15.22 -13.29 -21.13
N ASN A 441 -15.36 -12.94 -19.85
CA ASN A 441 -16.00 -11.70 -19.43
C ASN A 441 -15.16 -10.48 -19.85
N ILE A 442 -15.84 -9.49 -20.42
CA ILE A 442 -15.28 -8.19 -20.77
C ILE A 442 -16.31 -7.13 -20.38
N GLY A 443 -16.00 -6.38 -19.33
CA GLY A 443 -16.78 -5.23 -18.93
C GLY A 443 -16.38 -4.03 -19.77
N LEU A 444 -17.35 -3.34 -20.36
CA LEU A 444 -17.12 -2.17 -21.19
C LEU A 444 -17.69 -0.91 -20.53
N GLY A 445 -17.06 0.23 -20.82
CA GLY A 445 -17.51 1.53 -20.36
C GLY A 445 -16.90 2.67 -21.15
N ILE A 446 -17.29 3.89 -20.78
CA ILE A 446 -16.75 5.13 -21.35
C ILE A 446 -16.14 5.93 -20.20
N VAL A 447 -14.94 6.46 -20.42
CA VAL A 447 -14.21 7.23 -19.42
C VAL A 447 -13.80 8.60 -19.94
N LYS A 448 -13.80 9.58 -19.04
CA LYS A 448 -13.44 10.97 -19.30
C LYS A 448 -12.42 11.50 -18.30
N GLY A 449 -11.39 12.19 -18.81
CA GLY A 449 -10.38 12.98 -18.08
C GLY A 449 -8.93 12.51 -18.27
N PHE A 450 -8.71 11.40 -18.97
CA PHE A 450 -7.36 10.92 -19.35
C PHE A 450 -6.74 11.70 -20.51
N ALA A 451 -7.56 12.40 -21.30
CA ALA A 451 -7.17 13.26 -22.42
C ALA A 451 -6.41 12.60 -23.59
N LEU A 452 -6.32 11.25 -23.66
CA LEU A 452 -5.58 10.53 -24.70
C LEU A 452 -5.96 11.01 -26.10
N LYS A 453 -4.96 11.33 -26.94
CA LYS A 453 -5.15 11.77 -28.32
C LYS A 453 -5.03 10.64 -29.34
N SER A 454 -4.36 9.56 -28.97
CA SER A 454 -4.20 8.35 -29.76
C SER A 454 -3.83 7.19 -28.85
N GLY A 455 -3.75 5.97 -29.38
CA GLY A 455 -3.22 4.85 -28.62
C GLY A 455 -4.17 4.29 -27.56
N ALA A 456 -3.58 3.46 -26.71
CA ALA A 456 -4.19 2.90 -25.51
C ALA A 456 -3.14 2.78 -24.39
N ILE A 457 -3.60 2.90 -23.16
CA ILE A 457 -2.87 2.53 -21.95
C ILE A 457 -3.53 1.30 -21.34
N ALA A 458 -2.73 0.40 -20.79
CA ALA A 458 -3.25 -0.75 -20.08
C ALA A 458 -2.41 -1.12 -18.87
N SER A 459 -3.07 -1.71 -17.88
CA SER A 459 -2.46 -2.21 -16.67
C SER A 459 -3.08 -3.55 -16.31
N SER A 460 -2.30 -4.40 -15.65
CA SER A 460 -2.79 -5.58 -14.96
C SER A 460 -2.84 -5.42 -13.43
N ILE A 461 -2.65 -4.19 -12.96
CA ILE A 461 -2.98 -3.70 -11.61
C ILE A 461 -4.29 -2.92 -11.75
N ALA A 462 -5.35 -3.46 -11.13
CA ALA A 462 -6.69 -2.87 -11.11
C ALA A 462 -7.37 -3.26 -9.80
N HIS A 463 -7.33 -2.38 -8.81
CA HIS A 463 -7.78 -2.67 -7.44
C HIS A 463 -9.23 -3.16 -7.41
N ASP A 464 -9.61 -4.26 -6.75
CA ASP A 464 -8.76 -5.25 -6.06
C ASP A 464 -8.72 -6.59 -6.79
N SER A 465 -9.67 -6.86 -7.69
CA SER A 465 -9.68 -8.11 -8.45
C SER A 465 -8.48 -8.25 -9.37
N HIS A 466 -7.85 -7.14 -9.74
CA HIS A 466 -6.72 -7.06 -10.66
C HIS A 466 -6.97 -7.80 -11.96
N ASN A 467 -8.12 -7.55 -12.58
CA ASN A 467 -8.32 -7.88 -13.98
C ASN A 467 -7.51 -6.94 -14.88
N LEU A 468 -7.41 -7.22 -16.18
CA LEU A 468 -6.77 -6.26 -17.07
C LEU A 468 -7.68 -5.05 -17.20
N ILE A 469 -7.13 -3.85 -17.10
CA ILE A 469 -7.86 -2.60 -17.36
C ILE A 469 -7.19 -1.82 -18.48
N ILE A 470 -7.98 -1.38 -19.44
CA ILE A 470 -7.50 -0.76 -20.68
C ILE A 470 -8.34 0.46 -21.01
N ALA A 471 -7.70 1.62 -21.17
CA ALA A 471 -8.32 2.82 -21.71
C ALA A 471 -7.70 3.16 -23.06
N GLY A 472 -8.53 3.39 -24.08
CA GLY A 472 -8.04 3.58 -25.44
C GLY A 472 -8.92 4.42 -26.34
N THR A 473 -8.29 4.90 -27.41
CA THR A 473 -8.95 5.68 -28.48
C THR A 473 -9.52 4.79 -29.60
N ASN A 474 -9.07 3.55 -29.69
CA ASN A 474 -9.47 2.59 -30.73
C ASN A 474 -9.28 1.13 -30.25
N ASP A 475 -9.99 0.20 -30.87
CA ASP A 475 -10.02 -1.20 -30.44
C ASP A 475 -8.72 -1.95 -30.76
N GLU A 476 -8.08 -1.62 -31.88
CA GLU A 476 -6.84 -2.26 -32.34
C GLU A 476 -5.69 -2.08 -31.32
N ASP A 477 -5.51 -0.86 -30.82
CA ASP A 477 -4.50 -0.57 -29.81
C ASP A 477 -4.86 -1.21 -28.46
N MET A 478 -6.15 -1.28 -28.10
CA MET A 478 -6.61 -1.94 -26.87
C MET A 478 -6.35 -3.45 -26.91
N ILE A 479 -6.63 -4.12 -28.03
CA ILE A 479 -6.33 -5.55 -28.22
C ILE A 479 -4.82 -5.78 -28.15
N THR A 480 -4.04 -4.94 -28.84
CA THR A 480 -2.58 -5.03 -28.81
C THR A 480 -2.05 -4.87 -27.38
N ALA A 481 -2.63 -3.97 -26.58
CA ALA A 481 -2.27 -3.78 -25.19
C ALA A 481 -2.55 -5.04 -24.34
N ALA A 482 -3.73 -5.65 -24.48
CA ALA A 482 -4.08 -6.89 -23.79
C ALA A 482 -3.10 -8.03 -24.15
N LEU A 483 -2.83 -8.22 -25.44
CA LEU A 483 -1.91 -9.25 -25.93
C LEU A 483 -0.49 -9.02 -25.40
N LYS A 484 -0.03 -7.77 -25.36
CA LYS A 484 1.28 -7.43 -24.82
C LYS A 484 1.36 -7.73 -23.32
N LEU A 485 0.33 -7.39 -22.54
CA LEU A 485 0.27 -7.73 -21.12
C LEU A 485 0.35 -9.24 -20.88
N ARG A 486 -0.33 -10.04 -21.70
CA ARG A 486 -0.19 -11.51 -21.67
C ARG A 486 1.24 -11.96 -21.97
N GLU A 487 1.88 -11.40 -23.01
CA GLU A 487 3.24 -11.72 -23.42
C GLU A 487 4.27 -11.46 -22.30
N ILE A 488 4.18 -10.29 -21.64
CA ILE A 488 5.10 -9.89 -20.57
C ILE A 488 4.67 -10.42 -19.18
N LYS A 489 3.62 -11.24 -19.13
CA LYS A 489 3.07 -11.89 -17.92
C LYS A 489 2.52 -10.91 -16.87
N GLY A 490 1.90 -9.84 -17.34
CA GLY A 490 1.39 -8.74 -16.53
C GLY A 490 2.37 -7.58 -16.44
N GLY A 491 1.83 -6.39 -16.21
CA GLY A 491 2.59 -5.17 -16.33
C GLY A 491 1.74 -3.94 -16.57
N ILE A 492 2.44 -2.92 -17.05
CA ILE A 492 1.88 -1.65 -17.53
C ILE A 492 2.41 -1.44 -18.95
N VAL A 493 1.54 -1.05 -19.88
CA VAL A 493 1.92 -0.85 -21.28
C VAL A 493 1.29 0.42 -21.87
N VAL A 494 2.02 1.03 -22.80
CA VAL A 494 1.53 2.08 -23.68
C VAL A 494 1.65 1.64 -25.13
N ILE A 495 0.54 1.68 -25.84
CA ILE A 495 0.43 1.27 -27.24
C ILE A 495 0.04 2.47 -28.09
N GLN A 496 0.62 2.58 -29.28
CA GLN A 496 0.18 3.50 -30.32
C GLN A 496 0.37 2.86 -31.70
N ASN A 497 -0.66 2.89 -32.55
CA ASN A 497 -0.61 2.37 -33.91
C ASN A 497 -0.17 0.89 -34.00
N GLY A 498 -0.65 0.06 -33.08
CA GLY A 498 -0.33 -1.38 -32.99
C GLY A 498 1.09 -1.68 -32.51
N GLN A 499 1.82 -0.69 -31.97
CA GLN A 499 3.18 -0.87 -31.46
C GLN A 499 3.29 -0.53 -29.98
N THR A 500 4.07 -1.31 -29.25
CA THR A 500 4.43 -0.99 -27.86
C THR A 500 5.44 0.15 -27.84
N ILE A 501 5.05 1.28 -27.26
CA ILE A 501 5.91 2.44 -27.07
C ILE A 501 6.80 2.23 -25.84
N SER A 502 6.21 1.73 -24.76
CA SER A 502 6.91 1.39 -23.52
C SER A 502 6.13 0.35 -22.72
N SER A 503 6.83 -0.36 -21.84
CA SER A 503 6.24 -1.35 -20.95
C SER A 503 7.08 -1.52 -19.68
N LEU A 504 6.41 -1.79 -18.56
CA LEU A 504 6.99 -2.33 -17.33
C LEU A 504 6.46 -3.74 -17.13
N GLN A 505 7.35 -4.73 -17.04
CA GLN A 505 6.95 -6.11 -16.78
C GLN A 505 6.78 -6.36 -15.28
N LEU A 506 5.69 -7.03 -14.92
CA LEU A 506 5.33 -7.38 -13.55
C LEU A 506 5.02 -8.88 -13.44
N PRO A 507 5.98 -9.77 -13.72
CA PRO A 507 5.73 -11.20 -13.88
C PRO A 507 5.28 -11.93 -12.60
N ILE A 508 5.42 -11.32 -11.42
CA ILE A 508 5.00 -11.90 -10.14
C ILE A 508 3.53 -11.52 -9.91
N ALA A 509 2.65 -12.50 -10.07
CA ALA A 509 1.20 -12.39 -10.03
C ALA A 509 0.62 -11.33 -10.98
N GLY A 510 1.41 -10.84 -11.94
CA GLY A 510 0.99 -9.77 -12.84
C GLY A 510 0.88 -8.40 -12.15
N ILE A 511 1.52 -8.21 -10.98
CA ILE A 511 1.43 -6.97 -10.17
C ILE A 511 2.78 -6.51 -9.60
N MET A 512 3.78 -7.39 -9.48
CA MET A 512 5.14 -7.03 -9.03
C MET A 512 6.23 -7.46 -10.03
N SER A 513 7.28 -6.66 -10.10
CA SER A 513 8.49 -6.92 -10.88
C SER A 513 9.51 -7.74 -10.08
N ASP A 514 10.25 -8.59 -10.78
CA ASP A 514 11.45 -9.27 -10.27
C ASP A 514 12.76 -8.50 -10.55
N LEU A 515 12.64 -7.31 -11.17
CA LEU A 515 13.73 -6.38 -11.39
C LEU A 515 14.14 -5.66 -10.10
N SER A 516 15.32 -5.05 -10.13
CA SER A 516 15.77 -4.16 -9.04
C SER A 516 14.97 -2.85 -9.01
N TYR A 517 14.90 -2.20 -7.85
CA TYR A 517 14.12 -0.96 -7.71
C TYR A 517 14.59 0.15 -8.66
N ASP A 518 15.89 0.26 -8.93
CA ASP A 518 16.45 1.25 -9.86
C ASP A 518 16.02 0.99 -11.31
N GLN A 519 15.99 -0.27 -11.72
CA GLN A 519 15.50 -0.66 -13.05
C GLN A 519 14.00 -0.41 -13.20
N VAL A 520 13.19 -0.71 -12.18
CA VAL A 520 11.75 -0.42 -12.20
C VAL A 520 11.52 1.09 -12.25
N TYR A 521 12.25 1.87 -11.46
CA TYR A 521 12.16 3.33 -11.46
C TYR A 521 12.54 3.93 -12.83
N GLU A 522 13.58 3.42 -13.50
CA GLU A 522 13.91 3.82 -14.88
C GLU A 522 12.76 3.51 -15.85
N GLN A 523 12.15 2.32 -15.76
CA GLN A 523 11.01 1.94 -16.61
C GLN A 523 9.76 2.76 -16.34
N LEU A 524 9.49 3.14 -15.09
CA LEU A 524 8.42 4.09 -14.74
C LEU A 524 8.67 5.46 -15.39
N GLY A 525 9.91 5.94 -15.42
CA GLY A 525 10.28 7.15 -16.15
C GLY A 525 9.99 7.08 -17.65
N LEU A 526 10.28 5.94 -18.28
CA LEU A 526 9.97 5.70 -19.70
C LEU A 526 8.45 5.63 -19.96
N LEU A 527 7.70 5.00 -19.06
CA LEU A 527 6.23 4.99 -19.12
C LEU A 527 5.68 6.41 -19.04
N THR A 528 6.14 7.22 -18.09
CA THR A 528 5.72 8.62 -17.97
C THR A 528 6.03 9.43 -19.23
N ALA A 529 7.22 9.28 -19.81
CA ALA A 529 7.58 9.94 -21.06
C ALA A 529 6.68 9.50 -22.25
N SER A 530 6.28 8.24 -22.30
CA SER A 530 5.41 7.71 -23.37
C SER A 530 3.98 8.26 -23.31
N LEU A 531 3.49 8.64 -22.12
CA LEU A 531 2.16 9.23 -21.95
C LEU A 531 2.04 10.56 -22.69
N GLU A 532 3.12 11.35 -22.74
CA GLU A 532 3.18 12.58 -23.52
C GLU A 532 3.04 12.32 -25.02
N VAL A 533 3.65 11.24 -25.52
CA VAL A 533 3.62 10.84 -26.94
C VAL A 533 2.19 10.55 -27.42
N ILE A 534 1.37 9.94 -26.58
CA ILE A 534 -0.03 9.65 -26.89
C ILE A 534 -0.99 10.79 -26.50
N GLY A 535 -0.46 11.87 -25.92
CA GLY A 535 -1.19 13.08 -25.53
C GLY A 535 -2.05 12.91 -24.29
N ALA A 536 -1.66 12.03 -23.36
CA ALA A 536 -2.35 11.85 -22.08
C ALA A 536 -2.24 13.09 -21.19
N ASN A 537 -3.13 13.18 -20.20
CA ASN A 537 -3.04 14.19 -19.17
C ASN A 537 -1.79 13.96 -18.30
N THR A 538 -0.95 14.98 -18.15
CA THR A 538 0.30 14.93 -17.37
C THR A 538 0.17 15.53 -15.97
N HIS A 539 -1.01 16.04 -15.59
CA HIS A 539 -1.24 16.67 -14.28
C HIS A 539 -1.45 15.66 -13.13
N PHE A 540 -1.59 14.37 -13.45
CA PHE A 540 -1.71 13.26 -12.52
C PHE A 540 -1.17 11.97 -13.17
N ASN A 541 -0.92 10.93 -12.38
CA ASN A 541 -0.48 9.62 -12.90
C ASN A 541 -1.67 8.82 -13.46
N PRO A 542 -1.78 8.61 -14.79
CA PRO A 542 -2.94 7.96 -15.37
C PRO A 542 -3.01 6.45 -15.10
N PHE A 543 -1.89 5.75 -14.92
CA PHE A 543 -1.94 4.32 -14.59
C PHE A 543 -2.53 4.08 -13.22
N LEU A 544 -2.19 4.96 -12.28
CA LEU A 544 -2.73 4.95 -10.93
C LEU A 544 -4.21 5.30 -10.91
N THR A 545 -4.64 6.35 -11.61
CA THR A 545 -6.07 6.63 -11.73
C THR A 545 -6.82 5.49 -12.42
N LEU A 546 -6.21 4.85 -13.43
CA LEU A 546 -6.80 3.72 -14.14
C LEU A 546 -7.01 2.53 -13.20
N SER A 547 -6.06 2.19 -12.33
CA SER A 547 -6.18 1.05 -11.42
C SER A 547 -7.39 1.16 -10.49
N PHE A 548 -7.68 2.37 -9.97
CA PHE A 548 -8.81 2.62 -9.08
C PHE A 548 -10.18 2.74 -9.77
N LEU A 549 -10.25 2.77 -11.10
CA LEU A 549 -11.56 2.72 -11.79
C LEU A 549 -12.22 1.37 -11.67
N ALA A 550 -11.43 0.33 -11.35
CA ALA A 550 -11.89 -1.03 -11.19
C ALA A 550 -12.29 -1.42 -9.76
N LEU A 551 -12.29 -0.46 -8.82
CA LEU A 551 -12.53 -0.71 -7.39
C LEU A 551 -13.98 -0.39 -7.00
N PRO A 552 -14.92 -1.36 -7.00
CA PRO A 552 -16.36 -1.13 -6.83
C PRO A 552 -16.82 -0.89 -5.39
N VAL A 553 -15.92 -0.42 -4.51
CA VAL A 553 -16.22 -0.08 -3.11
C VAL A 553 -16.08 1.41 -2.79
N ILE A 554 -15.58 2.21 -3.73
CA ILE A 554 -15.42 3.66 -3.60
C ILE A 554 -16.35 4.39 -4.58
N PRO A 555 -17.19 5.36 -4.14
CA PRO A 555 -18.13 6.10 -5.00
C PRO A 555 -17.49 6.85 -6.20
N GLU A 556 -18.25 7.22 -7.24
CA GLU A 556 -19.69 6.94 -7.50
C GLU A 556 -19.91 5.87 -8.58
N LEU A 557 -19.17 5.93 -9.70
CA LEU A 557 -19.29 5.00 -10.83
C LEU A 557 -17.93 4.37 -11.13
N LYS A 558 -17.91 3.03 -11.25
CA LYS A 558 -16.74 2.18 -11.46
C LYS A 558 -17.02 1.18 -12.58
N ILE A 559 -16.04 0.34 -12.90
CA ILE A 559 -16.18 -0.73 -13.89
C ILE A 559 -15.62 -2.04 -13.33
N THR A 560 -16.27 -3.16 -13.59
CA THR A 560 -15.75 -4.50 -13.29
C THR A 560 -15.63 -5.29 -14.60
N ASP A 561 -15.13 -6.53 -14.57
CA ASP A 561 -15.17 -7.42 -15.74
C ASP A 561 -16.61 -7.76 -16.19
N MET A 562 -17.60 -7.42 -15.36
CA MET A 562 -19.02 -7.64 -15.60
C MET A 562 -19.74 -6.38 -16.13
N GLY A 563 -19.09 -5.21 -16.18
CA GLY A 563 -19.62 -3.97 -16.76
C GLY A 563 -19.54 -2.75 -15.83
N LEU A 564 -20.32 -1.70 -16.15
CA LEU A 564 -20.41 -0.50 -15.31
C LEU A 564 -21.12 -0.80 -13.99
N PHE A 565 -20.55 -0.30 -12.90
CA PHE A 565 -21.05 -0.50 -11.55
C PHE A 565 -21.33 0.84 -10.86
N ASP A 566 -22.60 1.06 -10.50
CA ASP A 566 -23.02 2.18 -9.67
C ASP A 566 -22.83 1.78 -8.20
N VAL A 567 -21.80 2.36 -7.57
CA VAL A 567 -21.42 2.06 -6.18
C VAL A 567 -22.45 2.61 -5.20
N THR A 568 -23.14 3.70 -5.54
CA THR A 568 -24.18 4.32 -4.71
C THR A 568 -25.42 3.45 -4.61
N ARG A 569 -25.86 2.87 -5.74
CA ARG A 569 -26.99 1.94 -5.83
C ARG A 569 -26.57 0.49 -5.59
N PHE A 570 -25.26 0.23 -5.58
CA PHE A 570 -24.62 -1.07 -5.40
C PHE A 570 -25.13 -2.11 -6.42
N THR A 571 -25.21 -1.69 -7.69
CA THR A 571 -25.74 -2.51 -8.79
C THR A 571 -25.03 -2.22 -10.11
N HIS A 572 -25.04 -3.20 -11.01
CA HIS A 572 -24.65 -2.99 -12.39
C HIS A 572 -25.68 -2.12 -13.13
N ILE A 573 -25.20 -1.26 -14.03
CA ILE A 573 -26.03 -0.41 -14.89
C ILE A 573 -25.59 -0.53 -16.35
N GLY A 574 -26.48 -0.14 -17.27
CA GLY A 574 -26.15 -0.05 -18.70
C GLY A 574 -25.25 1.12 -19.04
N ILE A 575 -24.52 1.03 -20.17
CA ILE A 575 -23.74 2.15 -20.71
C ILE A 575 -24.67 3.19 -21.35
N ASP A 576 -25.73 2.74 -22.02
CA ASP A 576 -26.83 3.61 -22.44
C ASP A 576 -27.59 4.14 -21.21
N GLU A 577 -28.05 5.38 -21.28
CA GLU A 577 -29.09 5.85 -20.36
C GLU A 577 -30.43 5.22 -20.77
N ASP A 578 -31.07 4.50 -19.84
CA ASP A 578 -32.45 4.03 -20.01
C ASP A 578 -33.36 5.24 -20.14
N VAL A 579 -33.82 5.52 -21.36
CA VAL A 579 -34.94 6.43 -21.56
C VAL A 579 -36.18 5.68 -21.07
N GLU A 580 -36.58 5.92 -19.82
CA GLU A 580 -37.90 5.48 -19.34
C GLU A 580 -38.95 5.96 -20.36
N CYS A 581 -39.57 5.00 -21.07
CA CYS A 581 -40.66 5.26 -22.00
C CYS A 581 -41.95 5.66 -21.27
#